data_AF-A0A6G1K5N4-F1
#
_entry.id   AF-A0A6G1K5N4-F1
#
_cell.length_a   1.000
_cell.length_b   1.000
_cell.length_c   1.000
_cell.angle_alpha   90.00
_cell.angle_beta   90.00
_cell.angle_gamma   90.00
#
_symmetry.space_group_name_H-M   'P 1'
#
loop_
_entity.id
_entity.type
_entity.pdbx_description
1 polymer ?
#
loop_
_entity_poly.entity_id
_entity_poly.type
_entity_poly.pdbx_seq_one_letter_code
_entity_poly.pdbx_strand_id
1 'polypeptide(L)'
;MANHSLINTVLAKAVQVATHSWEYGSVAQALLEWNNATLSIWNAPFPDDDDDDDEVPTLDWNHVDALEYAKPFIRTNDTTLVDGDGEFDTIRYDTIRYDMFMYCAAGDPAALGISALLIGKTCPEYYAAAIRQAEHLVDDVPRWPNGAISSLLLRNYLDDESWWGEISGTSLLAATAFRVAVVAPDVFGEAYTSWAQAKLDVVDGKIDEATGIVGPAINPLNWHDREQYFGASPEGQSFVVLMHAAERDWKAEIYA
;
A
#
# COMPACT_ATOMS: atom_id res chain seq x y z
N MET A 1 -14.92 10.43 -15.51
CA MET A 1 -14.40 10.83 -14.20
C MET A 1 -15.34 10.36 -13.11
N ALA A 2 -14.85 9.41 -12.33
CA ALA A 2 -15.44 8.99 -11.07
C ALA A 2 -15.56 10.20 -10.13
N ASN A 3 -16.67 10.29 -9.42
CA ASN A 3 -16.85 11.34 -8.42
C ASN A 3 -16.39 10.84 -7.03
N HIS A 4 -16.24 11.77 -6.09
CA HIS A 4 -15.78 11.47 -4.74
C HIS A 4 -16.61 10.35 -4.06
N SER A 5 -17.94 10.34 -4.26
CA SER A 5 -18.81 9.31 -3.68
C SER A 5 -18.52 7.92 -4.25
N LEU A 6 -18.21 7.83 -5.55
CA LEU A 6 -17.89 6.57 -6.19
C LEU A 6 -16.57 6.01 -5.65
N ILE A 7 -15.56 6.86 -5.46
CA ILE A 7 -14.28 6.46 -4.86
C ILE A 7 -14.45 6.04 -3.40
N ASN A 8 -15.35 6.66 -2.63
CA ASN A 8 -15.73 6.18 -1.29
C ASN A 8 -16.31 4.76 -1.33
N THR A 9 -17.11 4.43 -2.35
CA THR A 9 -17.63 3.06 -2.52
C THR A 9 -16.51 2.06 -2.84
N VAL A 10 -15.54 2.46 -3.67
CA VAL A 10 -14.35 1.65 -3.98
C VAL A 10 -13.52 1.40 -2.72
N LEU A 11 -13.28 2.44 -1.92
CA LEU A 11 -12.55 2.34 -0.66
C LEU A 11 -13.28 1.47 0.36
N ALA A 12 -14.60 1.63 0.51
CA ALA A 12 -15.41 0.78 1.36
C ALA A 12 -15.37 -0.69 0.91
N LYS A 13 -15.30 -0.94 -0.40
CA LYS A 13 -15.12 -2.28 -0.93
C LYS A 13 -13.74 -2.85 -0.55
N ALA A 14 -12.67 -2.06 -0.64
CA ALA A 14 -11.32 -2.48 -0.23
C ALA A 14 -11.30 -2.91 1.25
N VAL A 15 -11.87 -2.09 2.15
CA VAL A 15 -12.02 -2.41 3.58
C VAL A 15 -12.82 -3.70 3.79
N GLN A 16 -13.91 -3.89 3.04
CA GLN A 16 -14.78 -5.05 3.19
C GLN A 16 -14.09 -6.37 2.80
N VAL A 17 -13.22 -6.35 1.79
CA VAL A 17 -12.69 -7.57 1.17
C VAL A 17 -11.27 -7.92 1.61
N ALA A 18 -10.59 -7.04 2.36
CA ALA A 18 -9.28 -7.32 2.94
C ALA A 18 -9.37 -8.41 4.03
N THR A 19 -8.68 -9.52 3.80
CA THR A 19 -8.62 -10.66 4.72
C THR A 19 -7.21 -11.17 4.97
N HIS A 20 -6.22 -10.64 4.25
CA HIS A 20 -4.82 -11.07 4.33
C HIS A 20 -3.88 -10.00 4.85
N SER A 21 -2.80 -10.45 5.50
CA SER A 21 -1.82 -9.60 6.18
C SER A 21 -1.22 -8.48 5.33
N TRP A 22 -0.91 -8.77 4.06
CA TRP A 22 -0.37 -7.78 3.11
C TRP A 22 -1.40 -6.73 2.66
N GLU A 23 -2.70 -7.04 2.74
CA GLU A 23 -3.78 -6.18 2.27
C GLU A 23 -4.06 -5.05 3.26
N TYR A 24 -3.90 -5.31 4.56
CA TYR A 24 -4.21 -4.35 5.62
C TYR A 24 -3.40 -3.07 5.50
N GLY A 25 -2.11 -3.16 5.16
CA GLY A 25 -1.27 -1.98 4.95
C GLY A 25 -1.72 -1.15 3.75
N SER A 26 -2.05 -1.80 2.63
CA SER A 26 -2.54 -1.14 1.41
C SER A 26 -3.86 -0.40 1.67
N VAL A 27 -4.79 -1.03 2.38
CA VAL A 27 -6.08 -0.41 2.75
C VAL A 27 -5.88 0.75 3.73
N ALA A 28 -5.01 0.58 4.74
CA ALA A 28 -4.70 1.66 5.68
C ALA A 28 -4.09 2.88 4.97
N GLN A 29 -3.19 2.66 4.02
CA GLN A 29 -2.61 3.75 3.21
C GLN A 29 -3.68 4.46 2.36
N ALA A 30 -4.57 3.70 1.71
CA ALA A 30 -5.65 4.27 0.93
C ALA A 30 -6.63 5.09 1.79
N LEU A 31 -7.00 4.60 2.99
CA LEU A 31 -7.79 5.36 3.95
C LEU A 31 -7.10 6.66 4.36
N LEU A 32 -5.80 6.61 4.65
CA LEU A 32 -5.03 7.77 5.11
C LEU A 32 -4.96 8.84 4.02
N GLU A 33 -4.54 8.46 2.80
CA GLU A 33 -4.39 9.41 1.70
C GLU A 33 -5.73 9.95 1.20
N TRP A 34 -6.80 9.16 1.29
CA TRP A 34 -8.11 9.59 0.81
C TRP A 34 -8.85 10.48 1.81
N ASN A 35 -8.96 10.04 3.08
CA ASN A 35 -9.77 10.71 4.10
C ASN A 35 -8.96 11.72 4.93
N ASN A 36 -7.66 11.50 5.09
CA ASN A 36 -6.78 12.29 5.96
C ASN A 36 -5.49 12.71 5.24
N ALA A 37 -5.62 13.18 3.99
CA ALA A 37 -4.49 13.46 3.10
C ALA A 37 -3.37 14.29 3.74
N THR A 38 -3.71 15.28 4.57
CA THR A 38 -2.75 16.15 5.27
C THR A 38 -1.80 15.39 6.20
N LEU A 39 -2.18 14.20 6.67
CA LEU A 39 -1.39 13.31 7.51
C LEU A 39 -0.52 12.34 6.71
N SER A 40 -0.61 12.36 5.38
CA SER A 40 0.25 11.56 4.50
C SER A 40 1.56 12.27 4.19
N ILE A 41 2.59 11.50 3.84
CA ILE A 41 3.94 11.96 3.45
C ILE A 41 3.97 12.92 2.25
N TRP A 42 2.88 13.02 1.51
CA TRP A 42 2.78 13.87 0.33
C TRP A 42 2.38 15.31 0.62
N ASN A 43 2.13 15.62 1.89
CA ASN A 43 1.78 16.96 2.34
C ASN A 43 2.87 17.42 3.32
N ALA A 44 2.52 17.68 4.58
CA ALA A 44 3.48 17.99 5.65
C ALA A 44 2.99 17.27 6.91
N PRO A 45 3.12 15.92 6.98
CA PRO A 45 2.56 15.16 8.09
C PRO A 45 3.33 15.41 9.40
N PHE A 46 4.52 15.99 9.32
CA PHE A 46 5.39 16.34 10.43
C PHE A 46 5.34 17.87 10.59
N PRO A 47 4.59 18.39 11.58
CA PRO A 47 4.15 19.78 11.60
C PRO A 47 5.20 20.83 12.05
N ASP A 48 6.43 20.44 12.42
CA ASP A 48 7.44 21.36 12.96
C ASP A 48 8.76 21.33 12.17
N ASP A 49 9.32 22.51 11.88
CA ASP A 49 10.64 22.77 11.26
C ASP A 49 11.76 22.94 12.32
N ASP A 50 11.49 22.68 13.60
CA ASP A 50 12.45 22.85 14.69
C ASP A 50 13.25 21.55 14.91
N ASP A 51 14.59 21.68 15.03
CA ASP A 51 15.62 20.62 15.14
C ASP A 51 15.47 19.61 16.32
N ASP A 52 14.27 19.36 16.85
CA ASP A 52 13.98 18.37 17.89
C ASP A 52 13.58 17.01 17.26
N ASP A 53 14.26 15.93 17.69
CA ASP A 53 14.20 14.56 17.13
C ASP A 53 12.82 13.85 17.17
N ASP A 54 11.71 14.51 17.55
CA ASP A 54 10.37 13.89 17.63
C ASP A 54 9.33 14.61 16.77
N GLU A 55 9.58 14.60 15.46
CA GLU A 55 8.73 15.19 14.42
C GLU A 55 7.39 14.47 14.21
N VAL A 56 7.20 13.26 14.77
CA VAL A 56 5.99 12.43 14.55
C VAL A 56 4.76 13.07 15.22
N PRO A 57 3.67 13.34 14.48
CA PRO A 57 2.50 14.00 15.04
C PRO A 57 1.79 13.12 16.07
N THR A 58 1.26 13.75 17.12
CA THR A 58 0.38 13.07 18.08
C THR A 58 -1.05 13.15 17.58
N LEU A 59 -1.63 11.99 17.24
CA LEU A 59 -2.98 11.87 16.67
C LEU A 59 -3.94 11.17 17.62
N ASP A 60 -5.21 11.55 17.58
CA ASP A 60 -6.29 10.76 18.17
C ASP A 60 -6.71 9.67 17.19
N TRP A 61 -6.20 8.46 17.41
CA TRP A 61 -6.30 7.36 16.44
C TRP A 61 -7.73 6.95 16.12
N ASN A 62 -8.69 7.19 17.02
CA ASN A 62 -10.11 6.86 16.81
C ASN A 62 -10.85 7.91 15.95
N HIS A 63 -10.18 8.99 15.55
CA HIS A 63 -10.67 10.02 14.63
C HIS A 63 -9.89 10.03 13.31
N VAL A 64 -9.05 9.02 13.07
CA VAL A 64 -8.30 8.82 11.83
C VAL A 64 -8.64 7.43 11.30
N ASP A 65 -9.46 7.37 10.24
CA ASP A 65 -10.04 6.12 9.73
C ASP A 65 -8.99 5.04 9.44
N ALA A 66 -7.84 5.44 8.91
CA ALA A 66 -6.71 4.55 8.65
C ALA A 66 -6.16 3.89 9.92
N LEU A 67 -6.06 4.65 11.02
CA LEU A 67 -5.54 4.17 12.29
C LEU A 67 -6.58 3.33 13.03
N GLU A 68 -7.85 3.74 13.01
CA GLU A 68 -8.94 2.94 13.56
C GLU A 68 -9.03 1.58 12.84
N TYR A 69 -8.92 1.56 11.51
CA TYR A 69 -8.90 0.34 10.71
C TYR A 69 -7.68 -0.54 11.01
N ALA A 70 -6.47 0.03 11.07
CA ALA A 70 -5.23 -0.74 11.23
C ALA A 70 -5.05 -1.31 12.65
N LYS A 71 -5.48 -0.56 13.67
CA LYS A 71 -5.27 -0.89 15.09
C LYS A 71 -5.64 -2.34 15.49
N PRO A 72 -6.79 -2.92 15.10
CA PRO A 72 -7.15 -4.30 15.49
C PRO A 72 -6.25 -5.39 14.87
N PHE A 73 -5.52 -5.08 13.78
CA PHE A 73 -4.62 -6.05 13.13
C PHE A 73 -3.21 -6.04 13.73
N ILE A 74 -2.85 -4.97 14.44
CA ILE A 74 -1.51 -4.79 15.01
C ILE A 74 -1.37 -5.55 16.33
N ARG A 75 -0.43 -6.50 16.34
CA ARG A 75 0.00 -7.25 17.52
C ARG A 75 1.01 -6.45 18.33
N THR A 76 0.76 -6.34 19.63
CA THR A 76 1.63 -5.64 20.56
C THR A 76 2.54 -6.58 21.36
N ASN A 77 2.29 -7.89 21.26
CA ASN A 77 2.89 -8.93 22.10
C ASN A 77 3.57 -10.06 21.30
N ASP A 78 3.86 -9.82 20.01
CA ASP A 78 4.51 -10.77 19.11
C ASP A 78 5.74 -10.14 18.45
N THR A 79 6.49 -10.97 17.71
CA THR A 79 7.72 -10.59 16.98
C THR A 79 7.43 -9.53 15.93
N THR A 80 6.38 -9.74 15.13
CA THR A 80 5.96 -8.86 14.03
C THR A 80 4.58 -8.24 14.30
N LEU A 81 4.22 -7.20 13.52
CA LEU A 81 2.94 -6.48 13.70
C LEU A 81 1.72 -7.31 13.34
N VAL A 82 1.85 -8.30 12.45
CA VAL A 82 0.82 -9.28 12.11
C VAL A 82 1.51 -10.58 11.70
N ASP A 83 0.81 -11.72 11.80
CA ASP A 83 1.30 -12.93 11.14
C ASP A 83 1.31 -12.66 9.64
N GLY A 84 2.44 -12.85 8.99
CA GLY A 84 2.44 -12.87 7.53
C GLY A 84 1.69 -14.11 7.04
N ASP A 85 0.98 -13.97 5.92
CA ASP A 85 0.30 -15.07 5.27
C ASP A 85 1.27 -15.70 4.28
N GLY A 86 2.04 -16.68 4.75
CA GLY A 86 3.05 -17.39 3.97
C GLY A 86 2.59 -18.75 3.47
N GLU A 87 3.17 -19.23 2.38
CA GLU A 87 3.02 -20.62 1.94
C GLU A 87 4.07 -21.50 2.65
N PHE A 88 3.64 -22.69 3.12
CA PHE A 88 4.58 -23.70 3.59
C PHE A 88 5.32 -24.33 2.41
N ASP A 89 6.53 -23.88 2.13
CA ASP A 89 7.41 -24.58 1.20
C ASP A 89 8.05 -25.80 1.91
N THR A 90 7.65 -27.00 1.50
CA THR A 90 8.20 -28.27 2.01
C THR A 90 9.49 -28.70 1.30
N ILE A 91 10.03 -27.92 0.36
CA ILE A 91 11.09 -28.37 -0.54
C ILE A 91 12.29 -27.41 -0.54
N ARG A 92 13.02 -27.34 0.58
CA ARG A 92 14.46 -27.09 0.53
C ARG A 92 15.24 -28.37 0.82
N TYR A 93 15.77 -28.96 -0.24
CA TYR A 93 16.66 -30.12 -0.25
C TYR A 93 18.11 -29.77 0.15
N ASP A 94 18.31 -28.86 1.10
CA ASP A 94 19.65 -28.49 1.56
C ASP A 94 19.80 -28.61 3.09
N THR A 95 20.45 -29.71 3.45
CA THR A 95 21.11 -30.09 4.70
C THR A 95 20.47 -29.80 6.08
N ILE A 96 19.92 -30.89 6.65
CA ILE A 96 20.00 -31.30 8.07
C ILE A 96 19.33 -30.39 9.12
N ARG A 97 18.23 -29.69 8.79
CA ARG A 97 17.22 -29.30 9.79
C ARG A 97 15.81 -29.46 9.21
N TYR A 98 14.95 -30.14 9.96
CA TYR A 98 13.51 -30.18 9.74
C TYR A 98 12.91 -29.03 10.57
N ASP A 99 13.23 -27.80 10.19
CA ASP A 99 12.57 -26.60 10.69
C ASP A 99 11.52 -26.18 9.66
N MET A 100 10.26 -26.33 10.08
CA MET A 100 9.09 -25.91 9.32
C MET A 100 9.04 -24.38 9.33
N PHE A 101 9.80 -23.75 8.42
CA PHE A 101 9.82 -22.30 8.24
C PHE A 101 8.62 -21.88 7.37
N MET A 102 7.70 -21.14 7.98
CA MET A 102 6.67 -20.40 7.25
C MET A 102 7.35 -19.27 6.51
N TYR A 103 7.33 -19.28 5.17
CA TYR A 103 7.87 -18.19 4.36
C TYR A 103 6.78 -17.14 4.16
N CYS A 104 6.74 -16.14 5.03
CA CYS A 104 5.91 -14.96 4.82
C CYS A 104 6.76 -13.83 4.27
N ALA A 105 6.17 -12.95 3.46
CA ALA A 105 6.92 -11.80 2.97
C ALA A 105 7.18 -10.85 4.15
N ALA A 106 8.44 -10.47 4.35
CA ALA A 106 8.84 -9.53 5.41
C ALA A 106 8.12 -8.16 5.30
N GLY A 107 7.58 -7.86 4.11
CA GLY A 107 6.77 -6.67 3.84
C GLY A 107 5.38 -6.70 4.47
N ASP A 108 4.77 -7.86 4.66
CA ASP A 108 3.37 -7.96 5.11
C ASP A 108 3.18 -7.30 6.49
N PRO A 109 3.95 -7.67 7.54
CA PRO A 109 3.83 -6.99 8.81
C PRO A 109 4.41 -5.58 8.80
N ALA A 110 5.41 -5.31 7.97
CA ALA A 110 6.03 -3.99 7.87
C ALA A 110 5.07 -2.93 7.31
N ALA A 111 4.11 -3.32 6.47
CA ALA A 111 3.15 -2.42 5.86
C ALA A 111 2.23 -1.71 6.89
N LEU A 112 2.10 -2.25 8.11
CA LEU A 112 1.38 -1.62 9.23
C LEU A 112 2.27 -0.71 10.09
N GLY A 113 3.57 -0.58 9.78
CA GLY A 113 4.57 0.10 10.61
C GLY A 113 4.25 1.57 10.88
N ILE A 114 3.84 2.33 9.86
CA ILE A 114 3.47 3.75 10.02
C ILE A 114 2.22 3.88 10.90
N SER A 115 1.21 3.03 10.70
CA SER A 115 0.02 3.02 11.56
C SER A 115 0.38 2.71 13.01
N ALA A 116 1.22 1.70 13.25
CA ALA A 116 1.70 1.37 14.59
C ALA A 116 2.49 2.51 15.25
N LEU A 117 3.34 3.19 14.48
CA LEU A 117 4.11 4.35 14.96
C LEU A 117 3.19 5.52 15.36
N LEU A 118 2.22 5.87 14.51
CA LEU A 118 1.27 6.97 14.75
C LEU A 118 0.34 6.67 15.94
N ILE A 119 -0.20 5.44 16.03
CA ILE A 119 -0.97 4.99 17.19
C ILE A 119 -0.08 4.99 18.46
N GLY A 120 1.19 4.65 18.30
CA GLY A 120 2.20 4.58 19.35
C GLY A 120 2.38 5.86 20.16
N LYS A 121 2.14 7.03 19.53
CA LYS A 121 2.24 8.34 20.20
C LYS A 121 1.24 8.50 21.35
N THR A 122 0.09 7.81 21.30
CA THR A 122 -0.91 7.82 22.37
C THR A 122 -1.08 6.46 23.07
N CYS A 123 -0.55 5.38 22.48
CA CYS A 123 -0.61 4.01 23.03
C CYS A 123 0.80 3.38 23.05
N PRO A 124 1.55 3.46 24.16
CA PRO A 124 2.97 3.07 24.21
C PRO A 124 3.28 1.64 23.76
N GLU A 125 2.37 0.69 23.95
CA GLU A 125 2.52 -0.69 23.50
C GLU A 125 2.57 -0.83 21.97
N TYR A 126 1.94 0.09 21.23
CA TYR A 126 2.02 0.15 19.76
C TYR A 126 3.32 0.79 19.30
N TYR A 127 3.83 1.78 20.03
CA TYR A 127 5.17 2.34 19.77
C TYR A 127 6.24 1.26 19.93
N ALA A 128 6.19 0.51 21.04
CA ALA A 128 7.06 -0.64 21.25
C ALA A 128 6.93 -1.68 20.13
N ALA A 129 5.72 -1.90 19.60
CA ALA A 129 5.51 -2.80 18.47
C ALA A 129 6.14 -2.28 17.17
N ALA A 130 6.00 -0.98 16.87
CA ALA A 130 6.62 -0.35 15.71
C ALA A 130 8.15 -0.47 15.74
N ILE A 131 8.76 -0.21 16.91
CA ILE A 131 10.22 -0.35 17.09
C ILE A 131 10.65 -1.80 16.89
N ARG A 132 9.97 -2.77 17.50
CA ARG A 132 10.29 -4.19 17.32
C ARG A 132 10.19 -4.63 15.86
N GLN A 133 9.18 -4.15 15.12
CA GLN A 133 9.05 -4.45 13.70
C GLN A 133 10.20 -3.88 12.88
N ALA A 134 10.64 -2.65 13.19
CA ALA A 134 11.79 -2.04 12.53
C ALA A 134 13.08 -2.82 12.84
N GLU A 135 13.30 -3.22 14.09
CA GLU A 135 14.43 -4.07 14.51
C GLU A 135 14.40 -5.41 13.78
N HIS A 136 13.24 -6.07 13.70
CA HIS A 136 13.08 -7.33 12.96
C HIS A 136 13.48 -7.20 11.49
N LEU A 137 13.05 -6.13 10.81
CA LEU A 137 13.44 -5.86 9.41
C LEU A 137 14.95 -5.67 9.24
N VAL A 138 15.62 -5.08 10.23
CA VAL A 138 17.04 -4.73 10.13
C VAL A 138 17.92 -5.92 10.51
N ASP A 139 17.57 -6.64 11.57
CA ASP A 139 18.45 -7.60 12.23
C ASP A 139 18.14 -9.06 11.85
N ASP A 140 16.88 -9.38 11.56
CA ASP A 140 16.44 -10.77 11.38
C ASP A 140 16.10 -11.11 9.92
N VAL A 141 15.59 -10.15 9.14
CA VAL A 141 15.18 -10.41 7.75
C VAL A 141 16.41 -10.75 6.89
N PRO A 142 16.41 -11.90 6.18
CA PRO A 142 17.53 -12.31 5.34
C PRO A 142 17.89 -11.26 4.29
N ARG A 143 19.15 -10.83 4.29
CA ARG A 143 19.67 -9.88 3.31
C ARG A 143 20.22 -10.60 2.09
N TRP A 144 20.05 -10.00 0.93
CA TRP A 144 20.81 -10.39 -0.26
C TRP A 144 22.31 -10.08 -0.03
N PRO A 145 23.27 -10.76 -0.69
CA PRO A 145 24.71 -10.50 -0.52
C PRO A 145 25.17 -9.05 -0.74
N ASN A 146 24.35 -8.19 -1.34
CA ASN A 146 24.62 -6.75 -1.53
C ASN A 146 24.04 -5.87 -0.39
N GLY A 147 23.48 -6.47 0.67
CA GLY A 147 22.95 -5.75 1.84
C GLY A 147 21.47 -5.37 1.77
N ALA A 148 20.78 -5.60 0.65
CA ALA A 148 19.35 -5.30 0.49
C ALA A 148 18.47 -6.25 1.32
N ILE A 149 17.45 -5.71 1.99
CA ILE A 149 16.49 -6.43 2.86
C ILE A 149 15.40 -7.17 2.04
N SER A 150 15.43 -7.05 0.71
CA SER A 150 14.57 -7.75 -0.25
C SER A 150 15.24 -7.74 -1.64
N SER A 151 14.84 -8.67 -2.52
CA SER A 151 15.40 -8.85 -3.87
C SER A 151 15.24 -7.57 -4.72
N LEU A 152 16.24 -7.26 -5.56
CA LEU A 152 16.30 -6.08 -6.45
C LEU A 152 15.25 -6.11 -7.61
N LEU A 153 14.02 -6.60 -7.40
CA LEU A 153 13.13 -7.00 -8.48
C LEU A 153 12.23 -5.86 -9.03
N LEU A 154 12.36 -5.68 -10.34
CA LEU A 154 11.32 -5.47 -11.35
C LEU A 154 11.25 -6.81 -12.11
N ARG A 155 10.18 -7.35 -12.72
CA ARG A 155 8.82 -6.99 -13.16
C ARG A 155 8.00 -8.30 -12.95
N ASN A 156 6.65 -8.32 -12.80
CA ASN A 156 5.98 -9.63 -12.99
C ASN A 156 6.08 -10.04 -14.47
N TYR A 157 5.70 -9.21 -15.46
CA TYR A 157 6.43 -9.02 -16.75
C TYR A 157 5.93 -7.72 -17.42
N LEU A 158 6.81 -6.79 -17.76
CA LEU A 158 6.44 -5.45 -18.27
C LEU A 158 6.81 -5.26 -19.77
N ASP A 159 7.13 -6.36 -20.46
CA ASP A 159 7.38 -6.50 -21.90
C ASP A 159 6.69 -7.75 -22.50
N ASP A 160 5.87 -8.45 -21.72
CA ASP A 160 5.06 -9.57 -22.20
C ASP A 160 3.65 -9.08 -22.58
N GLU A 161 3.49 -8.70 -23.86
CA GLU A 161 2.21 -8.27 -24.43
C GLU A 161 1.15 -9.39 -24.52
N SER A 162 1.49 -10.64 -24.15
CA SER A 162 0.50 -11.73 -24.11
C SER A 162 -0.46 -11.65 -22.92
N TRP A 163 -0.19 -10.74 -21.97
CA TRP A 163 -1.06 -10.45 -20.83
C TRP A 163 -2.05 -9.32 -21.15
N TRP A 164 -3.25 -9.44 -20.61
CA TRP A 164 -4.25 -8.38 -20.66
C TRP A 164 -3.89 -7.26 -19.66
N GLY A 165 -4.31 -6.03 -19.96
CA GLY A 165 -4.08 -4.89 -19.06
C GLY A 165 -4.93 -4.98 -17.80
N GLU A 166 -4.29 -4.85 -16.64
CA GLU A 166 -4.89 -5.02 -15.31
C GLU A 166 -4.94 -3.71 -14.52
N ILE A 167 -5.87 -3.61 -13.57
CA ILE A 167 -6.17 -2.34 -12.88
C ILE A 167 -5.16 -1.95 -11.79
N SER A 168 -4.52 -2.91 -11.10
CA SER A 168 -3.66 -2.68 -9.95
C SER A 168 -2.35 -2.00 -10.34
N GLY A 169 -1.57 -2.59 -11.24
CA GLY A 169 -0.32 -2.02 -11.72
C GLY A 169 -0.52 -0.78 -12.58
N THR A 170 -1.60 -0.73 -13.38
CA THR A 170 -1.97 0.49 -14.11
C THR A 170 -2.21 1.65 -13.15
N SER A 171 -2.99 1.43 -12.08
CA SER A 171 -3.32 2.48 -11.12
C SER A 171 -2.09 2.92 -10.32
N LEU A 172 -1.24 1.98 -9.90
CA LEU A 172 -0.04 2.31 -9.13
C LEU A 172 1.00 3.10 -9.94
N LEU A 173 1.17 2.77 -11.23
CA LEU A 173 2.05 3.53 -12.13
C LEU A 173 1.49 4.92 -12.43
N ALA A 174 0.18 5.04 -12.63
CA ALA A 174 -0.47 6.34 -12.83
C ALA A 174 -0.38 7.21 -11.56
N ALA A 175 -0.62 6.64 -10.38
CA ALA A 175 -0.41 7.30 -9.10
C ALA A 175 1.02 7.83 -8.98
N THR A 176 2.01 6.97 -9.28
CA THR A 176 3.42 7.35 -9.26
C THR A 176 3.71 8.53 -10.19
N ALA A 177 3.19 8.50 -11.42
CA ALA A 177 3.37 9.57 -12.40
C ALA A 177 2.81 10.92 -11.89
N PHE A 178 1.63 10.92 -11.25
CA PHE A 178 1.11 12.13 -10.61
C PHE A 178 1.98 12.60 -9.42
N ARG A 179 2.42 11.67 -8.55
CA ARG A 179 3.27 11.98 -7.40
C ARG A 179 4.61 12.60 -7.80
N VAL A 180 5.32 12.01 -8.78
CA VAL A 180 6.62 12.54 -9.22
C VAL A 180 6.50 13.86 -9.98
N ALA A 181 5.34 14.13 -10.60
CA ALA A 181 5.07 15.42 -11.22
C ALA A 181 4.88 16.55 -10.18
N VAL A 182 4.39 16.24 -8.98
CA VAL A 182 4.35 17.17 -7.84
C VAL A 182 5.75 17.44 -7.31
N VAL A 183 6.54 16.38 -7.09
CA VAL A 183 7.85 16.49 -6.44
C VAL A 183 8.92 17.09 -7.37
N ALA A 184 8.88 16.76 -8.66
CA ALA A 184 9.89 17.16 -9.64
C ALA A 184 9.27 17.50 -11.00
N PRO A 185 8.47 18.58 -11.08
CA PRO A 185 7.70 18.95 -12.28
C PRO A 185 8.57 19.21 -13.51
N ASP A 186 9.78 19.74 -13.33
CA ASP A 186 10.72 20.01 -14.43
C ASP A 186 11.25 18.73 -15.10
N VAL A 187 11.22 17.60 -14.37
CA VAL A 187 11.67 16.29 -14.86
C VAL A 187 10.48 15.45 -15.34
N PHE A 188 9.37 15.49 -14.61
CA PHE A 188 8.18 14.66 -14.85
C PHE A 188 6.96 15.51 -15.22
N GLY A 189 7.10 16.27 -16.31
CA GLY A 189 6.07 17.19 -16.79
C GLY A 189 4.90 16.53 -17.55
N GLU A 190 4.26 17.33 -18.41
CA GLU A 190 2.97 17.05 -19.07
C GLU A 190 2.86 15.67 -19.74
N ALA A 191 3.95 15.13 -20.29
CA ALA A 191 3.93 13.82 -20.95
C ALA A 191 3.56 12.68 -19.98
N TYR A 192 4.05 12.74 -18.74
CA TYR A 192 3.76 11.73 -17.71
C TYR A 192 2.35 11.88 -17.16
N THR A 193 1.93 13.12 -16.88
CA THR A 193 0.61 13.40 -16.31
C THR A 193 -0.51 13.19 -17.32
N SER A 194 -0.28 13.50 -18.61
CA SER A 194 -1.24 13.17 -19.68
C SER A 194 -1.40 11.67 -19.86
N TRP A 195 -0.30 10.91 -19.77
CA TRP A 195 -0.37 9.45 -19.79
C TRP A 195 -1.13 8.92 -18.58
N ALA A 196 -0.84 9.44 -17.38
CA ALA A 196 -1.49 9.04 -16.13
C ALA A 196 -2.99 9.36 -16.17
N GLN A 197 -3.39 10.53 -16.65
CA GLN A 197 -4.79 10.92 -16.83
C GLN A 197 -5.52 9.96 -17.78
N ALA A 198 -4.91 9.61 -18.91
CA ALA A 198 -5.49 8.65 -19.84
C ALA A 198 -5.66 7.25 -19.21
N LYS A 199 -4.78 6.85 -18.29
CA LYS A 199 -4.92 5.59 -17.54
C LYS A 199 -6.01 5.67 -16.49
N LEU A 200 -6.09 6.79 -15.77
CA LEU A 200 -7.16 7.06 -14.83
C LEU A 200 -8.53 7.00 -15.51
N ASP A 201 -8.70 7.62 -16.69
CA ASP A 201 -9.96 7.56 -17.44
C ASP A 201 -10.36 6.13 -17.85
N VAL A 202 -9.37 5.29 -18.21
CA VAL A 202 -9.61 3.87 -18.52
C VAL A 202 -10.05 3.11 -17.28
N VAL A 203 -9.35 3.31 -16.15
CA VAL A 203 -9.67 2.65 -14.86
C VAL A 203 -11.04 3.09 -14.35
N ASP A 204 -11.39 4.38 -14.46
CA ASP A 204 -12.72 4.89 -14.13
C ASP A 204 -13.83 4.19 -14.93
N GLY A 205 -13.58 3.92 -16.22
CA GLY A 205 -14.50 3.16 -17.08
C GLY A 205 -14.63 1.67 -16.71
N LYS A 206 -13.89 1.19 -15.72
CA LYS A 206 -13.90 -0.19 -15.22
C LYS A 206 -14.52 -0.35 -13.84
N ILE A 207 -14.98 0.75 -13.23
CA ILE A 207 -15.64 0.72 -11.93
C ILE A 207 -17.09 0.30 -12.12
N ASP A 208 -17.50 -0.78 -11.47
CA ASP A 208 -18.91 -1.12 -11.29
C ASP A 208 -19.50 -0.16 -10.26
N GLU A 209 -20.33 0.80 -10.71
CA GLU A 209 -20.86 1.86 -9.84
C GLU A 209 -21.78 1.34 -8.72
N ALA A 210 -22.41 0.18 -8.90
CA ALA A 210 -23.33 -0.37 -7.92
C ALA A 210 -22.60 -1.06 -6.77
N THR A 211 -21.46 -1.68 -7.07
CA THR A 211 -20.71 -2.51 -6.12
C THR A 211 -19.40 -1.87 -5.66
N GLY A 212 -18.90 -0.88 -6.39
CA GLY A 212 -17.57 -0.30 -6.23
C GLY A 212 -16.44 -1.23 -6.67
N ILE A 213 -16.73 -2.37 -7.30
CA ILE A 213 -15.70 -3.31 -7.77
C ILE A 213 -15.02 -2.74 -9.01
N VAL A 214 -13.69 -2.73 -9.02
CA VAL A 214 -12.90 -2.32 -10.20
C VAL A 214 -12.16 -3.54 -10.74
N GLY A 215 -12.25 -3.79 -12.05
CA GLY A 215 -11.63 -4.95 -12.68
C GLY A 215 -11.42 -4.80 -14.19
N PRO A 216 -10.62 -5.67 -14.83
CA PRO A 216 -10.05 -6.89 -14.25
C PRO A 216 -8.76 -6.62 -13.44
N ALA A 217 -8.60 -7.33 -12.33
CA ALA A 217 -7.39 -7.33 -11.49
C ALA A 217 -6.68 -8.69 -11.60
N ILE A 218 -5.38 -8.77 -11.28
CA ILE A 218 -4.72 -10.07 -11.11
C ILE A 218 -5.34 -10.76 -9.89
N ASN A 219 -5.54 -12.07 -9.97
CA ASN A 219 -5.99 -12.86 -8.82
C ASN A 219 -4.87 -12.90 -7.77
N PRO A 220 -5.05 -12.27 -6.59
CA PRO A 220 -3.99 -12.19 -5.58
C PRO A 220 -3.64 -13.56 -4.98
N LEU A 221 -4.58 -14.52 -5.05
CA LEU A 221 -4.39 -15.88 -4.54
C LEU A 221 -3.86 -16.85 -5.61
N ASN A 222 -3.73 -16.41 -6.87
CA ASN A 222 -3.17 -17.19 -7.97
C ASN A 222 -2.62 -16.26 -9.06
N TRP A 223 -1.46 -15.65 -8.80
CA TRP A 223 -0.84 -14.65 -9.69
C TRP A 223 -0.31 -15.20 -11.03
N HIS A 224 -0.42 -16.52 -11.26
CA HIS A 224 -0.14 -17.17 -12.55
C HIS A 224 -1.41 -17.42 -13.37
N ASP A 225 -2.59 -17.13 -12.82
CA ASP A 225 -3.86 -17.28 -13.51
C ASP A 225 -3.95 -16.30 -14.69
N ARG A 226 -4.32 -16.83 -15.86
CA ARG A 226 -4.49 -16.03 -17.08
C ARG A 226 -5.95 -15.63 -17.31
N GLU A 227 -6.89 -16.15 -16.53
CA GLU A 227 -8.27 -15.69 -16.55
C GLU A 227 -8.39 -14.30 -15.91
N GLN A 228 -9.22 -13.45 -16.51
CA GLN A 228 -9.50 -12.13 -15.96
C GLN A 228 -10.30 -12.27 -14.66
N TYR A 229 -9.74 -11.76 -13.56
CA TYR A 229 -10.43 -11.77 -12.28
C TYR A 229 -11.25 -10.47 -12.12
N PHE A 230 -12.56 -10.64 -12.00
CA PHE A 230 -13.54 -9.56 -11.80
C PHE A 230 -14.09 -9.52 -10.37
N GLY A 231 -13.53 -10.32 -9.47
CA GLY A 231 -13.78 -10.15 -8.04
C GLY A 231 -13.06 -8.91 -7.50
N ALA A 232 -13.42 -8.48 -6.30
CA ALA A 232 -12.74 -7.37 -5.66
C ALA A 232 -11.35 -7.79 -5.18
N SER A 233 -10.32 -7.08 -5.63
CA SER A 233 -8.95 -7.18 -5.10
C SER A 233 -8.71 -6.05 -4.09
N PRO A 234 -8.47 -6.31 -2.80
CA PRO A 234 -8.20 -5.26 -1.82
C PRO A 234 -7.06 -4.32 -2.24
N GLU A 235 -5.97 -4.88 -2.77
CA GLU A 235 -4.83 -4.10 -3.29
C GLU A 235 -5.21 -3.30 -4.54
N GLY A 236 -5.85 -3.94 -5.52
CA GLY A 236 -6.28 -3.25 -6.75
C GLY A 236 -7.21 -2.07 -6.44
N GLN A 237 -8.16 -2.26 -5.53
CA GLN A 237 -9.06 -1.20 -5.07
C GLN A 237 -8.30 -0.08 -4.34
N SER A 238 -7.38 -0.45 -3.46
CA SER A 238 -6.53 0.52 -2.75
C SER A 238 -5.70 1.34 -3.73
N PHE A 239 -5.11 0.72 -4.76
CA PHE A 239 -4.29 1.42 -5.74
C PHE A 239 -5.11 2.37 -6.63
N VAL A 240 -6.37 2.02 -6.94
CA VAL A 240 -7.30 2.95 -7.60
C VAL A 240 -7.53 4.18 -6.70
N VAL A 241 -7.77 3.99 -5.41
CA VAL A 241 -7.95 5.10 -4.46
C VAL A 241 -6.68 5.96 -4.35
N LEU A 242 -5.48 5.34 -4.28
CA LEU A 242 -4.20 6.06 -4.27
C LEU A 242 -3.95 6.84 -5.56
N MET A 243 -4.34 6.30 -6.72
CA MET A 243 -4.26 7.02 -7.99
C MET A 243 -5.13 8.28 -7.98
N HIS A 244 -6.35 8.18 -7.45
CA HIS A 244 -7.26 9.33 -7.30
C HIS A 244 -6.75 10.35 -6.25
N ALA A 245 -6.16 9.89 -5.14
CA ALA A 245 -5.52 10.76 -4.16
C ALA A 245 -4.33 11.52 -4.77
N ALA A 246 -3.49 10.83 -5.55
CA ALA A 246 -2.36 11.45 -6.24
C ALA A 246 -2.80 12.46 -7.32
N GLU A 247 -3.85 12.15 -8.08
CA GLU A 247 -4.43 13.07 -9.07
C GLU A 247 -4.99 14.34 -8.40
N ARG A 248 -5.69 14.18 -7.27
CA ARG A 248 -6.22 15.30 -6.47
C ARG A 248 -5.09 16.23 -6.03
N ASP A 249 -4.03 15.68 -5.47
CA ASP A 249 -2.92 16.45 -4.94
C ASP A 249 -2.15 17.15 -6.11
N TRP A 250 -1.94 16.45 -7.22
CA TRP A 250 -1.37 17.04 -8.44
C TRP A 250 -2.20 18.20 -9.02
N LYS A 251 -3.52 18.05 -9.07
CA LYS A 251 -4.41 19.13 -9.51
C LYS A 251 -4.35 20.32 -8.57
N ALA A 252 -4.24 20.11 -7.25
CA ALA A 252 -4.13 21.20 -6.29
C ALA A 252 -2.89 22.08 -6.57
N GLU A 253 -1.74 21.48 -6.90
CA GLU A 253 -0.51 22.20 -7.23
C GLU A 253 -0.58 22.97 -8.55
N ILE A 254 -1.23 22.43 -9.58
CA ILE A 254 -1.37 23.13 -10.88
C ILE A 254 -2.28 24.37 -10.78
N TYR A 255 -3.27 24.34 -9.87
CA TYR A 255 -4.26 25.39 -9.72
C TYR A 255 -4.04 26.28 -8.48
N ALA A 256 -2.94 26.09 -7.75
CA ALA A 256 -2.50 26.96 -6.64
C ALA A 256 -1.92 28.28 -7.15
#